data_AF-A0AAD9DAM5-F1
#
_entry.id   AF-A0AAD9DAM5-F1
#
_cell.length_a   1.000
_cell.length_b   1.000
_cell.length_c   1.000
_cell.angle_alpha   90.00
_cell.angle_beta   90.00
_cell.angle_gamma   90.00
#
_symmetry.space_group_name_H-M   'P 1'
#
loop_
_entity.id
_entity.type
_entity.pdbx_description
1 polymer ?
#
loop_
_entity_poly.entity_id
_entity_poly.type
_entity_poly.pdbx_seq_one_letter_code
_entity_poly.pdbx_strand_id
1 'polypeptide(L)' 'MKLHLFVSTAAVLFSAFSGSAAAASIRGRFCSQVWQPVCGWDGKTYSNKCKADNAHAVVA' A
#
# COMPACT_ATOMS: atom_id res chain seq x y z
N MET A 1 -13.30 24.73 -35.70
CA MET A 1 -13.79 23.35 -35.93
C MET A 1 -12.66 22.55 -36.56
N LYS A 2 -12.28 21.40 -35.99
CA LYS A 2 -11.02 20.61 -36.18
C LYS A 2 -9.76 21.09 -35.42
N LEU A 3 -9.82 21.12 -34.09
CA LEU A 3 -8.60 20.97 -33.26
C LEU A 3 -8.78 19.98 -32.09
N HIS A 4 -9.92 19.26 -32.02
CA HIS A 4 -10.27 18.36 -30.91
C HIS A 4 -10.24 16.87 -31.28
N LEU A 5 -9.61 16.46 -32.38
CA LEU A 5 -9.60 15.05 -32.81
C LEU A 5 -8.26 14.30 -32.63
N PHE A 6 -7.22 14.94 -32.06
CA PHE A 6 -5.89 14.30 -31.93
C PHE A 6 -5.36 14.16 -30.50
N VAL A 7 -6.11 14.60 -29.48
CA VAL A 7 -5.74 14.40 -28.07
C VAL A 7 -6.59 13.29 -27.47
N SER A 8 -6.67 12.14 -28.15
CA SER A 8 -7.37 10.96 -27.60
C SER A 8 -6.78 9.60 -27.98
N THR A 9 -5.78 9.52 -28.84
CA THR A 9 -5.11 8.25 -29.18
C THR A 9 -3.71 8.12 -28.58
N ALA A 10 -3.04 9.23 -28.25
CA ALA A 10 -1.74 9.21 -27.55
C ALA A 10 -1.87 9.05 -26.02
N ALA A 11 -3.00 9.46 -25.42
CA ALA A 11 -3.23 9.29 -23.99
C ALA A 11 -3.49 7.83 -23.58
N VAL A 12 -3.96 6.99 -24.51
CA VAL A 12 -4.20 5.55 -24.26
C VAL A 12 -2.94 4.70 -24.43
N LEU A 13 -1.89 5.25 -25.05
CA LEU A 13 -0.55 4.63 -25.05
C LEU A 13 0.25 4.98 -23.78
N PHE A 14 -0.18 5.98 -23.01
CA PHE A 14 0.43 6.33 -21.72
C PHE A 14 -0.08 5.49 -20.54
N SER A 15 -1.22 4.81 -20.69
CA SER A 15 -1.78 3.93 -19.66
C SER A 15 -1.06 2.60 -19.47
N ALA A 16 0.10 2.37 -20.10
CA ALA A 16 0.83 1.10 -20.04
C ALA A 16 2.18 1.13 -19.27
N PHE A 17 2.63 2.25 -18.69
CA PHE A 17 3.90 2.27 -17.93
C PHE A 17 3.84 3.08 -16.64
N SER A 18 3.09 2.59 -15.66
CA SER A 18 3.61 2.57 -14.28
C SER A 18 3.22 1.26 -13.61
N GLY A 19 3.62 0.16 -14.23
CA GLY A 19 3.76 -1.10 -13.50
C GLY A 19 4.84 -0.91 -12.44
N SER A 20 4.48 -0.38 -11.27
CA SER A 20 5.36 -0.41 -10.11
C SER A 20 5.49 -1.86 -9.69
N ALA A 21 6.60 -2.50 -10.11
CA ALA A 21 7.08 -3.69 -9.44
C ALA A 21 7.21 -3.32 -7.96
N ALA A 22 6.22 -3.72 -7.16
CA ALA A 22 6.31 -3.62 -5.73
C ALA A 22 7.48 -4.52 -5.35
N ALA A 23 8.66 -3.91 -5.14
CA ALA A 23 9.79 -4.58 -4.55
C ALA A 23 9.23 -5.37 -3.37
N ALA A 24 9.34 -6.69 -3.44
CA ALA A 24 8.92 -7.59 -2.38
C ALA A 24 9.76 -7.22 -1.17
N SER A 25 9.24 -6.28 -0.39
CA SER A 25 9.83 -5.81 0.84
C SER A 25 9.92 -7.06 1.71
N ILE A 26 11.11 -7.34 2.23
CA ILE A 26 11.31 -8.36 3.26
C ILE A 26 10.60 -7.81 4.50
N ARG A 27 9.26 -7.94 4.55
CA ARG A 27 8.36 -7.22 5.47
C ARG A 27 8.28 -7.84 6.86
N GLY A 28 9.30 -8.58 7.26
CA GLY A 28 9.53 -8.87 8.66
C GLY A 28 10.45 -7.80 9.24
N ARG A 29 9.91 -6.67 9.72
CA ARG A 29 10.73 -5.77 10.55
C ARG A 29 10.90 -6.40 11.93
N PHE A 30 12.12 -6.35 12.47
CA PHE A 30 12.33 -6.67 13.88
C PHE A 30 11.51 -5.70 14.73
N CYS A 31 10.62 -6.26 15.56
CA CYS A 31 9.82 -5.48 16.50
C CYS A 31 10.36 -5.65 17.91
N SER A 32 10.35 -4.58 18.69
CA SER A 32 10.56 -4.68 20.13
C SER A 32 9.46 -5.52 20.77
N GLN A 33 9.77 -6.17 21.89
CA GLN A 33 8.80 -6.93 22.69
C GLN A 33 8.03 -6.04 23.67
N VAL A 34 7.99 -4.73 23.42
CA VAL A 34 7.22 -3.78 24.25
C VAL A 34 5.73 -4.03 24.06
N TRP A 35 5.01 -4.11 25.17
CA TRP A 35 3.56 -4.26 25.19
C TRP A 35 2.88 -2.88 25.16
N GLN A 36 2.32 -2.54 23.99
CA GLN A 36 1.55 -1.32 23.72
C GLN A 36 0.40 -1.71 22.79
N PRO A 37 -0.67 -2.32 23.31
CA PRO A 37 -1.65 -2.99 22.49
C PRO A 37 -2.43 -2.01 21.60
N VAL A 38 -2.67 -2.42 20.35
CA VAL A 38 -3.46 -1.66 19.37
C VAL A 38 -4.56 -2.54 18.80
N CYS A 39 -5.75 -1.97 18.57
CA CYS A 39 -6.87 -2.66 17.94
C CYS A 39 -6.81 -2.43 16.42
N GLY A 40 -6.82 -3.51 15.64
CA GLY A 40 -6.95 -3.44 14.20
C GLY A 40 -8.39 -3.25 13.77
N TRP A 41 -8.59 -2.69 12.58
CA TRP A 41 -9.90 -2.62 11.92
C TRP A 41 -10.48 -4.01 11.58
N ASP A 42 -9.63 -5.04 11.61
CA ASP A 42 -9.98 -6.44 11.49
C ASP A 42 -10.46 -7.06 12.83
N GLY A 43 -10.58 -6.26 13.88
CA GLY A 43 -11.05 -6.68 15.20
C GLY A 43 -10.01 -7.43 16.04
N LYS A 44 -8.75 -7.51 15.58
CA LYS A 44 -7.68 -8.19 16.31
C LYS A 44 -6.88 -7.20 17.14
N THR A 45 -6.49 -7.63 18.34
CA THR A 45 -5.54 -6.87 19.17
C THR A 45 -4.12 -7.30 18.87
N TYR A 46 -3.25 -6.36 18.52
CA TYR A 46 -1.82 -6.57 18.29
C TYR A 46 -1.02 -6.08 19.48
N SER A 47 0.04 -6.81 19.87
CA SER A 47 0.85 -6.44 21.06
C SER A 47 1.53 -5.07 20.95
N ASN A 48 1.79 -4.61 19.72
CA ASN A 48 2.28 -3.26 19.41
C ASN A 48 2.06 -2.91 17.93
N LYS A 49 2.21 -1.62 17.61
CA LYS A 49 2.07 -1.07 16.25
C LYS A 49 2.98 -1.76 15.22
N CYS A 50 4.22 -2.08 15.59
CA CYS A 50 5.15 -2.77 14.69
C CYS A 50 4.65 -4.17 14.31
N LYS A 51 4.10 -4.93 15.28
CA LYS A 51 3.49 -6.24 14.99
C LYS A 51 2.23 -6.11 14.13
N ALA A 52 1.43 -5.06 14.31
CA ALA A 52 0.29 -4.78 13.43
C ALA A 52 0.76 -4.50 11.99
N ASP A 53 1.81 -3.70 11.81
CA ASP A 53 2.37 -3.38 10.49
C ASP A 53 2.94 -4.62 9.77
N ASN A 54 3.65 -5.49 10.49
CA ASN A 54 4.17 -6.76 9.95
C ASN A 54 3.03 -7.72 9.56
N ALA A 55 1.90 -7.65 10.27
CA ALA A 55 0.70 -8.39 9.94
C ALA A 55 -0.16 -7.69 8.86
N HIS A 56 0.31 -6.55 8.32
CA HIS A 56 -0.43 -5.74 7.36
C HIS A 56 -1.81 -5.27 7.86
N ALA A 57 -1.94 -5.13 9.17
CA ALA A 57 -3.19 -4.71 9.80
C ALA A 57 -3.29 -3.18 9.85
N VAL A 58 -4.44 -2.67 9.44
CA VAL A 58 -4.79 -1.26 9.64
C VAL A 58 -5.20 -1.10 11.09
N VAL A 59 -4.47 -0.25 11.80
CA VAL A 59 -4.78 0.09 13.20
C VAL A 59 -5.89 1.13 13.21
N ALA A 60 -6.88 0.93 14.09
CA ALA A 60 -7.99 1.84 14.30
C ALA A 60 -7.59 3.13 15.03
#